data_AF-X1G091-F1
#
_entry.id   AF-X1G091-F1
#
_cell.length_a   1.000
_cell.length_b   1.000
_cell.length_c   1.000
_cell.angle_alpha   90.00
_cell.angle_beta   90.00
_cell.angle_gamma   90.00
#
_symmetry.space_group_name_H-M   'P 1'
#
loop_
_entity.id
_entity.type
_entity.pdbx_description
1 polymer ?
#
loop_
_entity_poly.entity_id
_entity_poly.type
_entity_poly.pdbx_seq_one_letter_code
_entity_poly.pdbx_strand_id
1 'polypeptide(L)'
;TERLENGKRVRMLVVIDEYTRECLAIDVAKKFTGHDVVEVLRYLFAVRGEPEYIRSDNGPEFVSKVVQSWLEYANVKTLYIAPGSPWENGYVESFNGKFRDEL
;
A
#
# COMPACT_ATOMS: atom_id res chain seq x y z
N THR A 1 3.04 12.99 9.47
CA THR A 1 2.53 13.40 8.14
C THR A 1 3.65 14.07 7.41
N GLU A 2 4.01 13.54 6.24
CA GLU A 2 5.15 14.02 5.46
C GLU A 2 4.85 15.35 4.80
N ARG A 3 5.91 16.12 4.53
CA ARG A 3 5.83 17.44 3.91
C ARG A 3 6.92 17.58 2.86
N LEU A 4 6.57 18.15 1.72
CA LEU A 4 7.55 18.62 0.74
C LEU A 4 8.29 19.86 1.29
N GLU A 5 9.42 20.23 0.69
CA GLU A 5 10.19 21.44 1.04
C GLU A 5 9.32 22.71 1.07
N ASN A 6 8.29 22.78 0.21
CA ASN A 6 7.33 23.87 0.19
C ASN A 6 6.24 23.79 1.28
N GLY A 7 6.41 22.93 2.28
CA GLY A 7 5.52 22.73 3.43
C GLY A 7 4.23 21.96 3.15
N LYS A 8 3.96 21.57 1.88
CA LYS A 8 2.72 20.86 1.52
C LYS A 8 2.76 19.42 2.01
N ARG A 9 1.67 18.99 2.65
CA ARG A 9 1.52 17.61 3.11
C ARG A 9 1.40 16.64 1.94
N VAL A 10 2.07 15.51 2.07
CA VAL A 10 1.98 14.38 1.13
C VAL A 10 1.73 13.08 1.89
N ARG A 11 1.33 12.07 1.15
CA ARG A 11 1.16 10.69 1.58
C ARG A 11 1.93 9.81 0.60
N MET A 12 2.39 8.67 1.07
CA MET A 12 3.01 7.64 0.25
C MET A 12 2.17 6.38 0.26
N LEU A 13 2.00 5.79 -0.90
CA LEU A 13 1.51 4.44 -1.06
C LEU A 13 2.71 3.55 -1.35
N VAL A 14 3.03 2.66 -0.41
CA VAL A 14 4.18 1.77 -0.51
C VAL A 14 3.70 0.33 -0.61
N VAL A 15 4.20 -0.38 -1.62
CA VAL A 15 3.93 -1.81 -1.83
C VAL A 15 5.25 -2.56 -1.73
N ILE A 16 5.29 -3.57 -0.87
CA ILE A 16 6.48 -4.38 -0.60
C ILE A 16 6.11 -5.84 -0.77
N ASP A 17 7.01 -6.61 -1.36
CA ASP A 17 6.94 -8.06 -1.33
C ASP A 17 7.32 -8.59 0.06
N GLU A 18 6.39 -9.26 0.74
CA GLU A 18 6.57 -9.68 2.13
C GLU A 18 7.64 -10.79 2.28
N TYR A 19 7.97 -11.55 1.24
CA TYR A 19 8.96 -12.61 1.33
C TYR A 19 10.39 -12.07 1.10
N THR A 20 10.58 -11.41 -0.03
CA THR A 20 11.88 -10.90 -0.51
C THR A 20 12.28 -9.58 0.12
N ARG A 21 11.31 -8.83 0.67
CA ARG A 21 11.46 -7.45 1.15
C ARG A 21 11.80 -6.45 0.03
N GLU A 22 11.57 -6.81 -1.22
CA GLU A 22 11.68 -5.88 -2.35
C GLU A 22 10.59 -4.79 -2.25
N CYS A 23 10.99 -3.53 -2.38
CA CYS A 23 10.04 -2.43 -2.56
C CYS A 23 9.58 -2.41 -4.03
N LEU A 24 8.30 -2.70 -4.26
CA LEU A 24 7.71 -2.84 -5.59
C LEU A 24 7.18 -1.51 -6.15
N ALA A 25 6.67 -0.65 -5.26
CA ALA A 25 6.18 0.66 -5.63
C ALA A 25 6.28 1.64 -4.45
N ILE A 26 6.55 2.91 -4.78
CA ILE A 26 6.41 4.07 -3.89
C ILE A 26 5.75 5.17 -4.72
N ASP A 27 4.46 5.37 -4.50
CA ASP A 27 3.74 6.47 -5.12
C ASP A 27 3.55 7.60 -4.12
N VAL A 28 3.77 8.84 -4.56
CA VAL A 28 3.66 10.04 -3.71
C VAL A 28 2.54 10.93 -4.22
N ALA A 29 1.56 11.20 -3.37
CA ALA A 29 0.43 12.06 -3.70
C ALA A 29 -0.05 12.87 -2.50
N LYS A 30 -0.84 13.93 -2.74
CA LYS A 30 -1.48 14.69 -1.65
C LYS A 30 -2.54 13.87 -0.91
N LYS A 31 -3.20 12.98 -1.64
CA LYS A 31 -4.23 12.05 -1.16
C LYS A 31 -4.21 10.83 -2.07
N PHE A 32 -4.66 9.71 -1.54
CA PHE A 32 -4.98 8.51 -2.30
C PHE A 32 -6.47 8.21 -2.13
N THR A 33 -7.05 7.64 -3.16
CA THR A 33 -8.38 7.06 -3.18
C THR A 33 -8.26 5.56 -3.44
N GLY A 34 -9.34 4.80 -3.24
CA GLY A 34 -9.34 3.39 -3.62
C GLY A 34 -9.05 3.15 -5.10
N HIS A 35 -9.43 4.08 -5.99
CA HIS A 35 -9.08 3.98 -7.41
C HIS A 35 -7.58 4.13 -7.64
N ASP A 36 -6.93 5.06 -6.95
CA ASP A 36 -5.47 5.25 -7.06
C ASP A 36 -4.73 3.98 -6.59
N VAL A 37 -5.21 3.33 -5.52
CA VAL A 37 -4.68 2.03 -5.06
C VAL A 37 -4.84 0.96 -6.13
N VAL A 38 -6.03 0.83 -6.73
CA VAL A 38 -6.29 -0.15 -7.80
C VAL A 38 -5.37 0.06 -8.99
N GLU A 39 -5.11 1.30 -9.42
CA GLU A 39 -4.23 1.55 -10.57
C GLU A 39 -2.78 1.13 -10.29
N VAL A 40 -2.27 1.38 -9.08
CA VAL A 40 -0.93 0.92 -8.67
C VAL A 40 -0.88 -0.61 -8.65
N LEU A 41 -1.86 -1.26 -8.02
CA LEU A 41 -1.90 -2.73 -7.95
C LEU A 41 -2.06 -3.36 -9.33
N ARG A 42 -2.90 -2.79 -10.20
CA ARG A 42 -3.11 -3.25 -11.57
C ARG A 42 -1.82 -3.19 -12.37
N TYR A 43 -1.06 -2.10 -12.25
CA TYR A 43 0.26 -2.00 -12.87
C TYR A 43 1.19 -3.11 -12.37
N LEU A 44 1.29 -3.29 -11.05
CA LEU A 44 2.14 -4.32 -10.45
C LEU A 44 1.73 -5.74 -10.88
N PHE A 45 0.44 -6.05 -10.93
CA PHE A 45 -0.05 -7.36 -11.34
C PHE A 45 0.29 -7.63 -12.81
N ALA A 46 0.20 -6.61 -13.67
CA ALA A 46 0.56 -6.75 -15.08
C ALA A 46 2.05 -7.02 -15.29
N VAL A 47 2.94 -6.44 -14.47
CA VAL A 47 4.40 -6.56 -14.65
C VAL A 47 5.03 -7.68 -13.84
N ARG A 48 4.44 -8.10 -12.72
CA ARG A 48 4.99 -9.11 -11.80
C ARG A 48 4.14 -10.37 -11.68
N GLY A 49 2.90 -10.33 -12.15
CA GLY A 49 1.90 -11.37 -11.89
C GLY A 49 1.05 -11.08 -10.65
N GLU A 50 -0.05 -11.82 -10.52
CA GLU A 50 -1.01 -11.69 -9.43
C GLU A 50 -0.54 -12.46 -8.18
N PRO A 51 -0.55 -11.86 -6.99
CA PRO A 51 -0.26 -12.55 -5.75
C PRO A 51 -1.49 -13.34 -5.26
N GLU A 52 -1.30 -14.35 -4.42
CA GLU A 52 -2.44 -15.04 -3.78
C GLU A 52 -3.11 -14.16 -2.70
N TYR A 53 -2.31 -13.34 -1.99
CA TYR A 53 -2.78 -12.48 -0.91
C TYR A 53 -2.21 -11.06 -1.03
N ILE A 54 -3.02 -10.08 -0.66
CA ILE A 54 -2.57 -8.72 -0.32
C ILE A 54 -2.87 -8.45 1.15
N ARG A 55 -1.85 -8.00 1.88
CA ARG A 55 -1.99 -7.51 3.24
C ARG A 55 -2.03 -5.98 3.23
N SER A 56 -2.99 -5.39 3.95
CA SER A 56 -3.06 -3.94 4.13
C SER A 56 -3.54 -3.58 5.53
N ASP A 57 -3.36 -2.31 5.91
CA ASP A 57 -4.06 -1.76 7.06
C ASP A 57 -5.58 -1.59 6.79
N ASN A 58 -6.31 -1.16 7.82
CA ASN A 58 -7.74 -0.86 7.73
C ASN A 58 -8.01 0.58 7.26
N GLY A 59 -7.07 1.18 6.52
CA GLY A 59 -7.21 2.51 5.95
C GLY A 59 -8.40 2.59 4.98
N PRO A 60 -9.13 3.71 4.95
CA PRO A 60 -10.36 3.87 4.17
C PRO A 60 -10.14 3.63 2.67
N GLU A 61 -8.92 3.85 2.17
CA GLU A 61 -8.55 3.58 0.79
C GLU A 61 -8.57 2.09 0.48
N PHE A 62 -8.05 1.25 1.39
CA PHE A 62 -7.93 -0.20 1.21
C PHE A 62 -9.22 -0.96 1.53
N VAL A 63 -9.99 -0.54 2.54
CA VAL A 63 -11.30 -1.12 2.85
C VAL A 63 -12.43 -0.61 1.93
N SER A 64 -12.09 0.18 0.92
CA SER A 64 -13.06 0.73 -0.02
C SER A 64 -13.68 -0.37 -0.90
N LYS A 65 -14.96 -0.21 -1.25
CA LYS A 65 -15.67 -1.17 -2.13
C LYS A 65 -14.97 -1.36 -3.47
N VAL A 66 -14.35 -0.31 -4.02
CA VAL A 66 -13.65 -0.38 -5.31
C VAL A 66 -12.43 -1.29 -5.24
N VAL A 67 -11.62 -1.19 -4.18
CA VAL A 67 -10.46 -2.07 -3.98
C VAL A 67 -10.92 -3.51 -3.74
N GLN A 68 -11.89 -3.71 -2.85
CA GLN A 68 -12.41 -5.04 -2.53
C GLN A 68 -12.98 -5.74 -3.76
N SER A 69 -13.82 -5.05 -4.54
CA SER A 69 -14.44 -5.64 -5.74
C SER A 69 -13.40 -5.96 -6.81
N TRP A 70 -12.37 -5.12 -6.95
CA TRP A 70 -11.31 -5.34 -7.93
C TRP A 70 -10.40 -6.51 -7.54
N LEU A 71 -10.04 -6.64 -6.26
CA LEU A 71 -9.26 -7.78 -5.77
C LEU A 71 -10.03 -9.10 -5.89
N GLU A 72 -11.34 -9.08 -5.60
CA GLU A 72 -12.21 -10.24 -5.83
C GLU A 72 -12.25 -10.64 -7.31
N TYR A 73 -12.37 -9.66 -8.22
CA TYR A 73 -12.31 -9.92 -9.66
C TYR A 73 -10.96 -10.50 -10.10
N ALA A 74 -9.85 -10.03 -9.52
CA ALA A 74 -8.51 -10.55 -9.76
C ALA A 74 -8.22 -11.87 -9.00
N ASN A 75 -9.22 -12.44 -8.31
CA ASN A 75 -9.07 -13.64 -7.48
C ASN A 75 -7.94 -13.55 -6.43
N VAL A 76 -7.68 -12.34 -5.93
CA VAL A 76 -6.68 -12.04 -4.90
C VAL A 76 -7.38 -11.87 -3.56
N LYS A 77 -6.91 -12.57 -2.54
CA LYS A 77 -7.50 -12.49 -1.19
C LYS A 77 -6.91 -11.34 -0.40
N THR A 78 -7.73 -10.60 0.32
CA THR A 78 -7.26 -9.52 1.21
C THR A 78 -7.10 -10.01 2.64
N LEU A 79 -5.95 -9.72 3.25
CA LEU A 79 -5.66 -9.89 4.67
C LEU A 79 -5.61 -8.51 5.31
N TYR A 80 -6.70 -8.10 5.94
CA TYR A 80 -6.67 -6.90 6.78
C TYR A 80 -5.98 -7.24 8.10
N ILE A 81 -5.08 -6.36 8.57
CA ILE A 81 -4.48 -6.53 9.89
C ILE A 81 -5.55 -6.55 10.97
N ALA A 82 -5.36 -7.40 11.97
CA ALA A 82 -6.28 -7.48 13.10
C ALA A 82 -6.30 -6.13 13.86
N PRO A 83 -7.47 -5.66 14.33
CA PRO A 83 -7.54 -4.47 15.17
C PRO A 83 -6.58 -4.57 16.36
N GLY A 84 -5.73 -3.56 16.54
CA GLY A 84 -4.72 -3.56 17.60
C GLY A 84 -3.45 -4.37 17.30
N SER A 85 -3.26 -4.84 16.06
CA SER A 85 -2.09 -5.66 15.65
C SER A 85 -1.18 -4.98 14.62
N PRO A 86 -0.60 -3.78 14.91
CA PRO A 86 0.23 -3.04 13.96
C PRO A 86 1.51 -3.78 13.55
N TRP A 87 2.01 -4.70 14.38
CA TRP A 87 3.19 -5.51 14.07
C TRP A 87 3.01 -6.38 12.82
N GLU A 88 1.78 -6.71 12.45
CA GLU A 88 1.47 -7.42 11.20
C GLU A 88 1.85 -6.62 9.95
N ASN A 89 2.00 -5.29 10.09
CA ASN A 89 2.44 -4.40 9.02
C ASN A 89 3.86 -3.86 9.27
N GLY A 90 4.61 -4.45 10.21
CA GLY A 90 5.85 -3.86 10.72
C GLY A 90 6.93 -3.62 9.67
N TYR A 91 6.95 -4.38 8.58
CA TYR A 91 7.94 -4.21 7.50
C TYR A 91 7.70 -2.95 6.68
N VAL A 92 6.48 -2.70 6.23
CA VAL A 92 6.17 -1.47 5.48
C VAL A 92 6.28 -0.25 6.39
N GLU A 93 5.92 -0.38 7.67
CA GLU A 93 6.11 0.71 8.64
C GLU A 93 7.60 1.03 8.85
N SER A 94 8.44 0.01 9.00
CA SER A 94 9.90 0.17 9.12
C SER A 94 10.51 0.79 7.86
N PHE A 95 10.06 0.35 6.68
CA PHE A 95 10.48 0.92 5.41
C PHE A 95 10.10 2.40 5.30
N ASN A 96 8.84 2.72 5.59
CA ASN A 96 8.35 4.10 5.59
C ASN A 96 9.10 4.97 6.61
N GLY A 97 9.55 4.40 7.73
CA GLY A 97 10.39 5.09 8.71
C GLY A 97 11.77 5.44 8.14
N LYS A 98 12.48 4.44 7.59
CA LYS A 98 13.81 4.66 6.99
C LYS A 98 13.77 5.63 5.81
N PHE A 99 12.79 5.47 4.92
CA PHE A 99 12.64 6.35 3.78
C PHE A 99 12.37 7.80 4.21
N ARG A 100 11.67 8.00 5.33
CA ARG A 100 11.48 9.32 5.93
C ARG A 100 12.76 9.91 6.52
N ASP A 101 13.67 9.10 7.02
CA ASP A 101 14.95 9.58 7.56
C ASP A 101 15.95 9.98 6.45
N GLU A 102 15.74 9.50 5.23
CA GLU A 102 16.57 9.82 4.05
C GLU A 102 16.08 11.03 3.23
N LEU A 103 14.85 11.52 3.49
CA LEU A 103 14.23 12.68 2.82
C LEU A 103 14.37 13.97 3.63
#